data_AF-A0A378VUQ6-F1
#
_entry.id   AF-A0A378VUQ6-F1
#
_cell.length_a   1.000
_cell.length_b   1.000
_cell.length_c   1.000
_cell.angle_alpha   90.00
_cell.angle_beta   90.00
_cell.angle_gamma   90.00
#
_symmetry.space_group_name_H-M   'P 1'
#
loop_
_entity.id
_entity.type
_entity.pdbx_description
1 polymer ?
#
loop_
_entity_poly.entity_id
_entity_poly.type
_entity_poly.pdbx_seq_one_letter_code
_entity_poly.pdbx_strand_id
1 'polypeptide(L)'
;MLAAKDSTRKREAFFIDYAEKARAASQAPLIITGGFRSQTAMEDALSSGHLDLVGIARPFALVPDLANKMQNRTYQTVQADRIQTGVAFVDKKAGAMLEMNWYMTQMDLIGQGKQSNPKLSAWKVLLKTLRENGKAGLSTGRA
;
A
#
# COMPACT_ATOMS: atom_id res chain seq x y z
N MET A 1 -11.84 -21.02 14.75
CA MET A 1 -11.47 -19.89 13.88
C MET A 1 -10.07 -19.45 14.26
N LEU A 2 -9.08 -19.66 13.38
CA LEU A 2 -7.68 -19.36 13.69
C LEU A 2 -7.50 -17.84 13.73
N ALA A 3 -7.45 -17.28 14.94
CA ALA A 3 -7.12 -15.88 15.16
C ALA A 3 -5.76 -15.59 14.51
N ALA A 4 -5.71 -14.61 13.61
CA ALA A 4 -4.47 -14.17 12.99
C ALA A 4 -3.47 -13.76 14.10
N LYS A 5 -2.19 -14.18 13.97
CA LYS A 5 -1.11 -13.85 14.93
C LYS A 5 -1.12 -12.36 15.26
N ASP A 6 -0.89 -12.02 16.53
CA ASP A 6 -0.86 -10.62 17.01
C ASP A 6 0.11 -9.73 16.23
N SER A 7 1.22 -10.27 15.71
CA SER A 7 2.14 -9.51 14.86
C SER A 7 1.57 -9.16 13.48
N THR A 8 0.60 -9.91 12.97
CA THR A 8 -0.14 -9.61 11.74
C THR A 8 -1.28 -8.63 12.03
N ARG A 9 -2.02 -8.81 13.14
CA ARG A 9 -3.00 -7.82 13.63
C ARG A 9 -2.37 -6.47 13.92
N LYS A 10 -1.19 -6.43 14.57
CA LYS A 10 -0.42 -5.20 14.86
C LYS A 10 0.04 -4.42 13.62
N ARG A 11 -0.08 -4.97 12.40
CA ARG A 11 0.34 -4.31 11.15
C ARG A 11 -0.80 -3.74 10.32
N GLU A 12 -2.06 -4.07 10.64
CA GLU A 12 -3.24 -3.45 10.05
C GLU A 12 -3.91 -2.55 11.10
N ALA A 13 -4.65 -1.53 10.66
CA ALA A 13 -5.29 -0.54 11.53
C ALA A 13 -4.32 0.16 12.51
N PHE A 14 -3.09 0.47 12.09
CA PHE A 14 -2.04 1.02 12.97
C PHE A 14 -2.46 2.25 13.79
N PHE A 15 -3.37 3.07 13.26
CA PHE A 15 -3.82 4.31 13.90
C PHE A 15 -5.20 4.21 14.56
N ILE A 16 -5.70 3.01 14.85
CA ILE A 16 -7.04 2.83 15.44
C ILE A 16 -7.16 3.50 16.82
N ASP A 17 -6.14 3.39 17.68
CA ASP A 17 -6.10 4.04 18.99
C ASP A 17 -6.12 5.58 18.87
N TYR A 18 -5.59 6.12 17.76
CA TYR A 18 -5.66 7.54 17.48
C TYR A 18 -7.07 7.95 17.00
N ALA A 19 -7.71 7.10 16.20
CA ALA A 19 -9.09 7.31 15.75
C ALA A 19 -10.05 7.39 16.94
N GLU A 20 -9.90 6.51 17.94
CA GLU A 20 -10.70 6.52 19.17
C GLU A 20 -10.57 7.86 19.91
N LYS A 21 -9.34 8.33 20.13
CA LYS A 21 -9.07 9.62 20.77
C LYS A 21 -9.61 10.79 19.97
N ALA A 22 -9.45 10.77 18.64
CA ALA A 22 -9.95 11.81 17.75
C ALA A 22 -11.49 11.86 17.76
N ARG A 23 -12.17 10.70 17.78
CA ARG A 23 -13.63 10.62 17.87
C ARG A 23 -14.17 11.21 19.17
N ALA A 24 -13.49 10.98 20.30
CA ALA A 24 -13.88 11.59 21.57
C ALA A 24 -13.82 13.13 21.55
N ALA A 25 -12.97 13.70 20.68
CA ALA A 25 -12.77 15.14 20.57
C ALA A 25 -13.51 15.80 19.39
N SER A 26 -14.04 15.03 18.44
CA SER A 26 -14.64 15.56 17.21
C SER A 26 -15.75 14.68 16.64
N GLN A 27 -16.82 15.34 16.18
CA GLN A 27 -17.91 14.70 15.43
C GLN A 27 -17.72 14.75 13.91
N ALA A 28 -16.63 15.36 13.43
CA ALA A 28 -16.34 15.37 11.99
C ALA A 28 -16.18 13.94 11.45
N PRO A 29 -16.49 13.69 10.17
CA PRO A 29 -16.21 12.41 9.55
C PRO A 29 -14.72 12.03 9.67
N LEU A 30 -14.42 10.85 10.17
CA LEU A 30 -13.07 10.36 10.41
C LEU A 30 -12.70 9.26 9.43
N ILE A 31 -11.57 9.44 8.76
CA ILE A 31 -10.91 8.45 7.94
C ILE A 31 -9.51 8.17 8.49
N ILE A 32 -9.13 6.91 8.60
CA ILE A 32 -7.75 6.54 8.90
C ILE A 32 -7.15 5.67 7.80
N THR A 33 -5.89 5.95 7.45
CA THR A 33 -5.03 5.02 6.70
C THR A 33 -4.13 4.31 7.69
N GLY A 34 -3.85 3.00 7.53
CA GLY A 34 -3.08 2.30 8.57
C GLY A 34 -2.68 0.88 8.23
N GLY A 35 -2.32 0.62 6.97
CA GLY A 35 -1.85 -0.72 6.56
C GLY A 35 -2.95 -1.75 6.35
N PHE A 36 -4.22 -1.35 6.29
CA PHE A 36 -5.35 -2.22 5.94
C PHE A 36 -5.08 -3.03 4.67
N ARG A 37 -5.21 -4.35 4.78
CA ARG A 37 -5.00 -5.30 3.67
C ARG A 37 -6.06 -6.39 3.62
N SER A 38 -6.79 -6.62 4.69
CA SER A 38 -7.84 -7.65 4.74
C SER A 38 -9.22 -7.04 4.89
N GLN A 39 -10.22 -7.64 4.27
CA GLN A 39 -11.63 -7.21 4.42
C GLN A 39 -12.04 -7.22 5.88
N THR A 40 -11.70 -8.28 6.61
CA THR A 40 -12.00 -8.41 8.04
C THR A 40 -11.43 -7.26 8.86
N ALA A 41 -10.16 -6.86 8.67
CA ALA A 41 -9.62 -5.74 9.43
C ALA A 41 -10.30 -4.40 9.12
N MET A 42 -10.79 -4.21 7.89
CA MET A 42 -11.53 -3.00 7.50
C MET A 42 -12.92 -3.00 8.14
N GLU A 43 -13.62 -4.13 8.12
CA GLU A 43 -14.94 -4.31 8.75
C GLU A 43 -14.87 -4.20 10.27
N ASP A 44 -13.84 -4.79 10.90
CA ASP A 44 -13.58 -4.68 12.34
C ASP A 44 -13.32 -3.21 12.73
N ALA A 45 -12.54 -2.48 11.93
CA ALA A 45 -12.27 -1.06 12.18
C ALA A 45 -13.54 -0.21 12.06
N LEU A 46 -14.36 -0.42 11.03
CA LEU A 46 -15.63 0.31 10.87
C LEU A 46 -16.63 -0.01 11.97
N SER A 47 -16.76 -1.30 12.34
CA SER A 47 -17.70 -1.74 13.38
C SER A 47 -17.30 -1.29 14.79
N SER A 48 -16.05 -0.87 15.01
CA SER A 48 -15.62 -0.26 16.28
C SER A 48 -16.30 1.08 16.59
N GLY A 49 -16.82 1.78 15.57
CA GLY A 49 -17.43 3.11 15.73
C GLY A 49 -16.42 4.26 15.94
N HIS A 50 -15.11 4.00 15.88
CA HIS A 50 -14.07 5.02 16.05
C HIS A 50 -13.71 5.78 14.76
N LEU A 51 -14.16 5.29 13.61
CA LEU A 51 -13.97 5.91 12.30
C LEU A 51 -15.20 5.65 11.42
N ASP A 52 -15.38 6.49 10.41
CA ASP A 52 -16.49 6.36 9.44
C ASP A 52 -16.00 5.77 8.11
N LEU A 53 -14.70 5.91 7.81
CA LEU A 53 -14.10 5.52 6.55
C LEU A 53 -12.74 4.87 6.75
N VAL A 54 -12.43 3.88 5.91
CA VAL A 54 -11.11 3.23 5.86
C VAL A 54 -10.34 3.75 4.66
N GLY A 55 -9.18 4.35 4.92
CA GLY A 55 -8.24 4.77 3.88
C GLY A 55 -7.33 3.62 3.43
N ILE A 56 -7.33 3.34 2.13
CA ILE A 56 -6.56 2.26 1.50
C ILE A 56 -5.65 2.85 0.42
N ALA A 57 -4.36 2.49 0.44
CA ALA A 57 -3.38 2.94 -0.55
C ALA A 57 -2.79 1.77 -1.34
N ARG A 58 -1.69 1.16 -0.85
CA ARG A 58 -0.98 0.07 -1.54
C ARG A 58 -1.87 -1.07 -2.09
N PRO A 59 -2.92 -1.54 -1.39
CA PRO A 59 -3.82 -2.54 -1.96
C PRO A 59 -4.53 -2.09 -3.24
N PHE A 60 -4.92 -0.82 -3.37
CA PHE A 60 -5.54 -0.30 -4.61
C PHE A 60 -4.55 -0.23 -5.78
N ALA A 61 -3.26 -0.03 -5.51
CA ALA A 61 -2.23 -0.11 -6.54
C ALA A 61 -2.05 -1.54 -7.08
N LEU A 62 -2.54 -2.56 -6.36
CA LEU A 62 -2.46 -3.97 -6.77
C LEU A 62 -3.80 -4.50 -7.27
N VAL A 63 -4.90 -4.06 -6.69
CA VAL A 63 -6.26 -4.50 -6.98
C VAL A 63 -7.12 -3.26 -7.18
N PRO A 64 -7.17 -2.69 -8.40
CA PRO A 64 -7.89 -1.43 -8.65
C PRO A 64 -9.40 -1.54 -8.42
N ASP A 65 -9.98 -2.73 -8.64
CA ASP A 65 -11.39 -3.04 -8.43
C ASP A 65 -11.68 -3.59 -7.02
N LEU A 66 -10.81 -3.32 -6.03
CA LEU A 66 -10.89 -3.88 -4.67
C LEU A 66 -12.27 -3.69 -4.02
N ALA A 67 -12.87 -2.50 -4.15
CA ALA A 67 -14.19 -2.22 -3.60
C ALA A 67 -15.28 -3.13 -4.21
N ASN A 68 -15.28 -3.30 -5.53
CA ASN A 68 -16.21 -4.19 -6.22
C ASN A 68 -15.98 -5.65 -5.78
N LYS A 69 -14.72 -6.06 -5.63
CA LYS A 69 -14.40 -7.42 -5.16
C LYS A 69 -14.89 -7.66 -3.72
N MET A 70 -14.76 -6.69 -2.83
CA MET A 70 -15.29 -6.75 -1.45
C MET A 70 -16.82 -6.85 -1.46
N GLN A 71 -17.49 -5.99 -2.25
CA GLN A 71 -18.95 -6.02 -2.38
C GLN A 71 -19.45 -7.39 -2.89
N ASN A 72 -18.74 -7.97 -3.85
CA ASN A 72 -19.05 -9.29 -4.41
C ASN A 72 -18.50 -10.46 -3.56
N ARG A 73 -17.91 -10.20 -2.38
CA ARG A 73 -17.32 -11.20 -1.48
C ARG A 73 -16.24 -12.09 -2.14
N THR A 74 -15.54 -11.54 -3.13
CA THR A 74 -14.43 -12.20 -3.84
C THR A 74 -13.06 -11.70 -3.40
N TYR A 75 -13.02 -10.68 -2.53
CA TYR A 75 -11.81 -10.20 -1.88
C TYR A 75 -11.66 -10.84 -0.50
N GLN A 76 -10.42 -11.13 -0.10
CA GLN A 76 -10.12 -11.51 1.29
C GLN A 76 -8.97 -10.69 1.83
N THR A 77 -7.83 -10.75 1.17
CA THR A 77 -6.64 -10.00 1.56
C THR A 77 -5.71 -9.75 0.39
N VAL A 78 -5.00 -8.63 0.42
CA VAL A 78 -3.84 -8.39 -0.45
C VAL A 78 -2.56 -8.70 0.31
N GLN A 79 -1.85 -9.73 -0.16
CA GLN A 79 -0.47 -9.97 0.25
C GLN A 79 0.44 -9.00 -0.50
N ALA A 80 0.84 -7.94 0.18
CA ALA A 80 1.94 -7.08 -0.24
C ALA A 80 3.21 -7.55 0.48
N ASP A 81 3.92 -8.49 -0.13
CA ASP A 81 5.26 -8.88 0.30
C ASP A 81 6.21 -7.69 0.23
N ARG A 82 7.30 -7.77 0.98
CA ARG A 82 8.33 -6.74 0.93
C ARG A 82 9.00 -6.78 -0.43
N ILE A 83 9.03 -5.66 -1.14
CA ILE A 83 9.69 -5.57 -2.44
C ILE A 83 11.20 -5.49 -2.22
N GLN A 84 11.92 -6.53 -2.67
CA GLN A 84 13.34 -6.69 -2.41
C GLN A 84 14.07 -7.25 -3.63
N THR A 85 15.36 -6.91 -3.75
CA THR A 85 16.27 -7.45 -4.77
C THR A 85 16.89 -8.78 -4.35
N GLY A 86 16.88 -9.09 -3.05
CA GLY A 86 17.55 -10.25 -2.46
C GLY A 86 19.00 -9.97 -2.06
N VAL A 87 19.53 -8.77 -2.35
CA VAL A 87 20.89 -8.37 -1.99
C VAL A 87 20.82 -7.40 -0.81
N ALA A 88 21.24 -7.87 0.37
CA ALA A 88 21.08 -7.13 1.63
C ALA A 88 21.62 -5.69 1.60
N PHE A 89 22.77 -5.46 0.96
CA PHE A 89 23.36 -4.12 0.83
C PHE A 89 22.47 -3.18 0.01
N VAL A 90 21.93 -3.67 -1.12
CA VAL A 90 21.04 -2.91 -2.00
C VAL A 90 19.72 -2.66 -1.29
N ASP A 91 19.13 -3.69 -0.70
CA ASP A 91 17.86 -3.59 0.01
C ASP A 91 17.94 -2.65 1.23
N LYS A 92 19.10 -2.56 1.89
CA LYS A 92 19.33 -1.62 2.99
C LYS A 92 19.46 -0.17 2.52
N LYS A 93 20.15 0.08 1.40
CA LYS A 93 20.43 1.46 0.93
C LYS A 93 19.34 2.02 0.02
N ALA A 94 18.71 1.17 -0.78
CA ALA A 94 17.78 1.57 -1.83
C ALA A 94 16.37 0.98 -1.67
N GLY A 95 16.13 0.17 -0.62
CA GLY A 95 14.87 -0.56 -0.46
C GLY A 95 13.62 0.32 -0.39
N ALA A 96 13.67 1.45 0.32
CA ALA A 96 12.52 2.36 0.42
C ALA A 96 12.19 3.01 -0.95
N MET A 97 13.22 3.48 -1.65
CA MET A 97 13.08 4.01 -3.01
C MET A 97 12.56 2.93 -3.96
N LEU A 98 13.08 1.71 -3.87
CA LEU A 98 12.66 0.59 -4.68
C LEU A 98 11.18 0.25 -4.45
N GLU A 99 10.76 0.10 -3.20
CA GLU A 99 9.37 -0.19 -2.86
C GLU A 99 8.44 0.90 -3.40
N MET A 100 8.79 2.17 -3.20
CA MET A 100 8.03 3.31 -3.71
C MET A 100 7.91 3.28 -5.24
N ASN A 101 9.02 3.18 -5.97
CA ASN A 101 9.01 3.14 -7.44
C ASN A 101 8.31 1.90 -8.00
N TRP A 102 8.34 0.79 -7.27
CA TRP A 102 7.63 -0.42 -7.65
C TRP A 102 6.12 -0.20 -7.62
N TYR A 103 5.58 0.40 -6.55
CA TYR A 103 4.15 0.76 -6.49
C TYR A 103 3.76 1.86 -7.48
N MET A 104 4.62 2.87 -7.68
CA MET A 104 4.38 3.89 -8.72
C MET A 104 4.32 3.25 -10.11
N THR A 105 5.16 2.26 -10.40
CA THR A 105 5.08 1.52 -11.67
C THR A 105 3.75 0.77 -11.83
N GLN A 106 3.16 0.26 -10.74
CA GLN A 106 1.81 -0.32 -10.79
C GLN A 106 0.77 0.73 -11.14
N MET A 107 0.86 1.91 -10.51
CA MET A 107 -0.03 3.04 -10.79
C MET A 107 0.11 3.54 -12.23
N ASP A 108 1.34 3.61 -12.77
CA ASP A 108 1.60 3.96 -14.17
C ASP A 108 0.93 2.96 -15.13
N LEU A 109 0.97 1.66 -14.82
CA LEU A 109 0.30 0.63 -15.61
C LEU A 109 -1.22 0.86 -15.60
N ILE A 110 -1.80 1.08 -14.42
CA ILE A 110 -3.23 1.36 -14.25
C ILE A 110 -3.64 2.62 -15.01
N GLY A 111 -2.84 3.69 -14.93
CA GLY A 111 -3.08 4.95 -15.65
C GLY A 111 -3.04 4.80 -17.18
N GLN A 112 -2.36 3.76 -17.68
CA GLN A 112 -2.36 3.39 -19.11
C GLN A 112 -3.48 2.40 -19.48
N GLY A 113 -4.42 2.11 -18.58
CA GLY A 113 -5.47 1.11 -18.78
C GLY A 113 -4.98 -0.33 -18.73
N LYS A 114 -3.74 -0.58 -18.29
CA LYS A 114 -3.18 -1.92 -18.13
C LYS A 114 -3.50 -2.46 -16.74
N GLN A 115 -3.51 -3.78 -16.61
CA GLN A 115 -3.59 -4.41 -15.30
C GLN A 115 -2.30 -4.20 -14.50
N SER A 116 -2.43 -4.13 -13.17
CA SER A 116 -1.28 -4.21 -12.27
C SER A 116 -0.54 -5.53 -12.49
N ASN A 117 0.76 -5.53 -12.25
CA ASN A 117 1.61 -6.71 -12.29
C ASN A 117 2.29 -6.93 -10.92
N PRO A 118 1.62 -7.64 -9.99
CA PRO A 118 2.19 -7.96 -8.68
C PRO A 118 3.46 -8.81 -8.73
N LYS A 119 3.76 -9.46 -9.87
CA LYS A 119 4.96 -10.28 -10.09
C LYS A 119 6.10 -9.50 -10.76
N LEU A 120 5.99 -8.18 -10.81
CA LEU A 120 7.01 -7.33 -11.42
C LEU A 120 8.33 -7.46 -10.66
N SER A 121 9.41 -7.71 -11.40
CA SER A 121 10.74 -7.89 -10.82
C SER A 121 11.27 -6.60 -10.20
N ALA A 122 11.75 -6.68 -8.95
CA ALA A 122 12.44 -5.61 -8.26
C ALA A 122 13.65 -5.07 -9.05
N TRP A 123 14.45 -5.96 -9.66
CA TRP A 123 15.61 -5.56 -10.47
C TRP A 123 15.21 -4.74 -11.70
N LYS A 124 14.11 -5.12 -12.37
CA LYS A 124 13.62 -4.35 -13.53
C LYS A 124 13.22 -2.93 -13.13
N VAL A 125 12.54 -2.79 -11.99
CA VAL A 125 12.15 -1.47 -11.46
C VAL A 125 13.37 -0.67 -11.03
N LEU A 126 14.34 -1.29 -10.34
CA LEU A 126 15.56 -0.62 -9.91
C LEU A 126 16.35 -0.07 -11.11
N LEU A 127 16.58 -0.90 -12.13
CA LEU A 127 17.29 -0.49 -13.34
C LEU A 127 16.54 0.60 -14.12
N LYS A 128 15.21 0.49 -14.24
CA LYS A 128 14.36 1.53 -14.83
C LYS A 128 14.54 2.86 -14.09
N THR A 129 14.41 2.82 -12.76
CA THR A 129 14.52 4.00 -11.88
C THR A 129 15.89 4.67 -12.02
N LEU A 130 16.98 3.89 -11.99
CA LEU A 130 18.34 4.42 -12.17
C LEU A 130 18.54 5.05 -13.53
N ARG A 131 17.98 4.46 -14.59
CA ARG A 131 18.06 5.01 -15.96
C ARG A 131 17.27 6.31 -16.08
N GLU A 132 16.07 6.39 -15.52
CA GLU A 132 15.21 7.58 -15.56
C GLU A 132 15.82 8.73 -14.75
N ASN A 133 16.24 8.45 -13.51
CA ASN A 133 16.89 9.44 -12.66
C ASN A 133 18.26 9.86 -13.19
N GLY A 134 19.03 8.94 -13.77
CA GLY A 134 20.30 9.25 -14.41
C GLY A 134 20.15 10.16 -15.63
N LYS A 135 19.14 9.91 -16.48
CA LYS A 135 18.80 10.81 -17.58
C LYS A 135 18.36 12.18 -17.08
N ALA A 136 17.49 12.24 -16.08
CA ALA A 136 17.03 13.49 -15.48
C ALA A 136 18.19 14.29 -14.87
N GLY A 137 19.12 13.63 -14.18
CA GLY A 137 20.31 14.26 -13.59
C GLY A 137 21.35 14.73 -14.61
N LEU A 138 21.34 14.18 -15.83
CA LEU A 138 22.13 14.68 -16.96
C LEU A 138 21.41 15.78 -17.75
N SER A 139 20.07 15.82 -17.70
CA SER A 139 19.27 16.85 -18.37
C SER A 139 19.01 18.10 -17.50
N THR A 140 19.46 18.12 -16.24
CA THR A 140 19.38 19.29 -15.34
C THR A 140 20.47 20.33 -15.58
N GLY A 141 21.21 20.25 -16.70
CA GLY A 141 21.85 21.43 -17.26
C GLY A 141 20.77 22.47 -17.54
N ARG A 142 20.69 23.50 -16.69
CA ARG A 142 19.87 24.70 -16.95
C ARG A 142 20.21 25.20 -18.35
N ALA A 143 19.25 25.11 -19.27
CA ALA A 143 19.18 26.01 -20.42
C ALA A 143 18.43 27.28 -19.98
#